data_AF-A0A937K202-F1
#
_entry.id   AF-A0A937K202-F1
#
_cell.length_a   1.000
_cell.length_b   1.000
_cell.length_c   1.000
_cell.angle_alpha   90.00
_cell.angle_beta   90.00
_cell.angle_gamma   90.00
#
_symmetry.space_group_name_H-M   'P 1'
#
loop_
_entity.id
_entity.type
_entity.pdbx_description
1 polymer ?
#
loop_
_entity_poly.entity_id
_entity_poly.type
_entity_poly.pdbx_seq_one_letter_code
_entity_poly.pdbx_strand_id
1 'polypeptide(L)'
;LMGKWYFSSEILRYIDQIMINMGLRLNKEKTRLLHINKSSLFFLGFEFRSIPSKFAWNHRNYTNIRPSIKSRSKLFRVLKELFRRRKHWTIPWIVWKLNPLLRGWLNYFSISKVSHIWDTIRVIK
;
A
#
# COMPACT_ATOMS: atom_id res chain seq x y z
N LEU A 1 18.46 2.04 26.85
CA LEU A 1 17.40 0.99 26.77
C LEU A 1 17.19 0.62 25.31
N MET A 2 18.00 -0.30 24.79
CA MET A 2 18.23 -0.47 23.35
C MET A 2 17.96 -1.93 22.93
N GLY A 3 16.69 -2.35 23.03
CA GLY A 3 16.25 -3.69 22.63
C GLY A 3 16.18 -3.82 21.11
N LYS A 4 17.31 -4.05 20.45
CA LYS A 4 17.36 -4.49 19.04
C LYS A 4 17.28 -6.02 18.98
N TRP A 5 16.12 -6.58 19.25
CA TRP A 5 15.92 -8.02 19.10
C TRP A 5 15.73 -8.38 17.62
N TYR A 6 16.75 -8.94 17.00
CA TYR A 6 16.71 -9.48 15.64
C TYR A 6 16.33 -10.97 15.66
N PHE A 7 15.07 -11.30 15.96
CA PHE A 7 14.56 -12.69 15.92
C PHE A 7 14.23 -13.19 14.51
N SER A 8 14.77 -12.57 13.47
CA SER A 8 14.26 -12.72 12.11
C SER A 8 14.53 -14.10 11.49
N SER A 9 15.67 -14.71 11.79
CA SER A 9 16.03 -16.04 11.27
C SER A 9 15.35 -17.19 12.03
N GLU A 10 15.08 -17.00 13.32
CA GLU A 10 14.36 -17.95 14.17
C GLU A 10 12.88 -17.99 13.81
N ILE A 11 12.26 -16.81 13.65
CA ILE A 11 10.88 -16.69 13.18
C ILE A 11 10.71 -17.33 11.80
N LEU A 12 11.65 -17.10 10.87
CA LEU A 12 11.58 -17.76 9.56
C LEU A 12 11.67 -19.29 9.66
N ARG A 13 12.59 -19.82 10.47
CA ARG A 13 12.70 -21.27 10.69
C ARG A 13 11.43 -21.84 11.30
N TYR A 14 10.85 -21.14 12.28
CA TYR A 14 9.60 -21.57 12.92
C TYR A 14 8.42 -21.57 11.95
N ILE A 15 8.26 -20.51 11.14
CA ILE A 15 7.21 -20.44 10.11
C ILE A 15 7.43 -21.53 9.06
N ASP A 16 8.68 -21.79 8.64
CA ASP A 16 8.97 -22.85 7.66
C ASP A 16 8.57 -24.23 8.22
N GLN A 17 8.84 -24.51 9.49
CA GLN A 17 8.41 -25.74 10.15
C GLN A 17 6.88 -25.89 10.19
N ILE A 18 6.15 -24.82 10.53
CA ILE A 18 4.67 -24.83 10.49
C ILE A 18 4.18 -25.13 9.07
N MET A 19 4.75 -24.47 8.06
CA MET A 19 4.36 -24.66 6.66
C MET A 19 4.60 -26.10 6.22
N ILE A 20 5.75 -26.69 6.56
CA ILE A 20 6.08 -28.09 6.26
C ILE A 20 5.07 -29.03 6.93
N ASN A 21 4.71 -28.79 8.18
CA ASN A 21 3.72 -29.61 8.90
C ASN A 21 2.32 -29.55 8.22
N MET A 22 2.03 -28.46 7.50
CA MET A 22 0.81 -28.30 6.70
C MET A 22 0.96 -28.81 5.25
N GLY A 23 2.10 -29.41 4.88
CA GLY A 23 2.38 -29.84 3.50
C GLY A 23 2.67 -28.69 2.52
N LEU A 24 2.99 -27.50 3.03
CA LEU A 24 3.30 -26.29 2.26
C LEU A 24 4.79 -25.99 2.28
N ARG A 25 5.25 -25.19 1.31
CA ARG A 25 6.63 -24.67 1.25
C ARG A 25 6.62 -23.17 1.05
N LEU A 26 7.49 -22.47 1.77
CA LEU A 26 7.69 -21.03 1.55
C LEU A 26 8.35 -20.79 0.18
N ASN A 27 7.78 -19.85 -0.57
CA ASN A 27 8.41 -19.39 -1.80
C ASN A 27 9.56 -18.43 -1.45
N LYS A 28 10.80 -18.88 -1.67
CA LYS A 28 12.03 -18.14 -1.32
C LYS A 28 12.21 -16.84 -2.12
N GLU A 29 11.66 -16.74 -3.34
CA GLU A 29 11.73 -15.53 -4.15
C GLU A 29 10.78 -14.44 -3.62
N LYS A 30 9.63 -14.84 -3.08
CA LYS A 30 8.59 -13.94 -2.57
C LYS A 30 8.76 -13.61 -1.09
N THR A 31 9.55 -14.40 -0.35
CA THR A 31 9.75 -14.25 1.10
C THR A 31 11.06 -13.54 1.38
N ARG A 32 11.01 -12.46 2.16
CA ARG A 32 12.20 -11.70 2.52
C ARG A 32 12.05 -11.02 3.86
N LEU A 33 13.17 -10.89 4.59
CA LEU A 33 13.25 -10.09 5.80
C LEU A 33 13.47 -8.63 5.43
N LEU A 34 12.66 -7.74 6.00
CA LEU A 34 12.71 -6.30 5.70
C LEU A 34 12.83 -5.51 6.99
N HIS A 35 13.55 -4.39 6.91
CA HIS A 35 13.63 -3.42 7.98
C HIS A 35 12.87 -2.16 7.57
N ILE A 36 11.80 -1.81 8.28
CA ILE A 36 10.85 -0.76 7.86
C ILE A 36 11.48 0.63 7.66
N ASN A 37 12.58 0.93 8.37
CA ASN A 37 13.32 2.18 8.20
C ASN A 37 14.25 2.19 6.96
N LYS A 38 14.54 1.03 6.37
CA LYS A 38 15.41 0.91 5.19
C LYS A 38 14.61 0.67 3.92
N SER A 39 13.48 -0.04 4.02
CA SER A 39 12.67 -0.44 2.88
C SER A 39 11.18 -0.43 3.22
N SER A 40 10.36 -0.20 2.19
CA SER A 40 8.91 -0.25 2.34
C SER A 40 8.38 -1.69 2.22
N LEU A 41 7.38 -2.01 3.03
CA LEU A 41 6.62 -3.25 2.91
C LEU A 41 5.41 -3.00 1.99
N PHE A 42 5.20 -3.90 1.03
CA PHE A 42 4.03 -3.88 0.16
C PHE A 42 3.13 -5.06 0.48
N PHE A 43 1.90 -4.79 0.92
CA PHE A 43 0.95 -5.82 1.32
C PHE A 43 -0.48 -5.39 1.00
N LEU A 44 -1.27 -6.30 0.39
CA LEU A 44 -2.68 -6.06 -0.01
C LEU A 44 -2.91 -4.76 -0.81
N GLY A 45 -1.92 -4.36 -1.59
CA GLY A 45 -1.97 -3.13 -2.39
C GLY A 45 -1.60 -1.85 -1.63
N PHE A 46 -1.27 -1.94 -0.34
CA PHE A 46 -0.72 -0.85 0.46
C PHE A 46 0.80 -0.86 0.46
N GLU A 47 1.37 0.32 0.72
CA GLU A 47 2.78 0.56 0.98
C GLU A 47 2.90 1.10 2.41
N PHE A 48 3.63 0.36 3.24
CA PHE A 48 3.99 0.72 4.60
C PHE A 48 5.43 1.23 4.54
N ARG A 49 5.62 2.50 4.93
CA ARG A 49 6.93 3.14 4.88
C ARG A 49 7.19 3.97 6.12
N SER A 50 8.45 4.02 6.56
CA SER A 50 8.90 4.94 7.60
C SER A 50 9.22 6.29 6.95
N ILE A 51 8.59 7.36 7.40
CA ILE A 51 8.87 8.73 6.95
C ILE A 51 9.06 9.66 8.15
N PRO A 52 9.86 10.73 8.02
CA PRO A 52 9.97 11.74 9.06
C PRO A 52 8.62 12.38 9.35
N SER A 53 8.40 12.74 10.62
CA SER A 53 7.24 13.52 11.03
C SER A 53 7.10 14.81 10.22
N LYS A 54 5.85 15.18 9.93
CA LYS A 54 5.53 16.42 9.22
C LYS A 54 5.66 17.66 10.11
N PHE A 55 5.66 17.49 11.43
CA PHE A 55 5.75 18.59 12.38
C PHE A 55 7.20 18.94 12.64
N ALA A 56 7.55 20.22 12.47
CA ALA A 56 8.91 20.72 12.63
C ALA A 56 9.51 20.43 14.02
N TRP A 57 8.68 20.41 15.07
CA TRP A 57 9.10 20.11 16.45
C TRP A 57 9.41 18.63 16.73
N ASN A 58 9.13 17.73 15.78
CA ASN A 58 9.17 16.29 16.01
C ASN A 58 10.03 15.65 14.93
N HIS A 59 11.22 15.25 15.34
CA HIS A 59 12.21 14.61 14.47
C HIS A 59 12.07 13.09 14.43
N ARG A 60 11.01 12.52 15.02
CA ARG A 60 10.78 11.07 14.98
C ARG A 60 10.17 10.67 13.64
N ASN A 61 10.56 9.49 13.17
CA ASN A 61 9.88 8.85 12.06
C ASN A 61 8.57 8.22 12.54
N TYR A 62 7.60 8.14 11.63
CA TYR A 62 6.37 7.40 11.83
C TYR A 62 6.08 6.50 10.64
N THR A 63 5.27 5.46 10.86
CA THR A 63 4.80 4.58 9.79
C THR A 63 3.65 5.25 9.06
N ASN A 64 3.90 5.60 7.81
CA ASN A 64 2.87 6.08 6.89
C ASN A 64 2.36 4.94 6.03
N ILE A 65 1.04 4.78 5.97
CA ILE A 65 0.36 3.77 5.14
C ILE A 65 -0.35 4.50 4.00
N ARG A 66 -0.10 4.06 2.77
CA ARG A 66 -0.74 4.61 1.57
C ARG A 66 -0.98 3.53 0.51
N PRO A 67 -1.87 3.76 -0.46
CA PRO A 67 -1.92 2.94 -1.66
C PRO A 67 -0.55 2.83 -2.35
N SER A 68 -0.11 1.61 -2.63
CA SER A 68 1.13 1.34 -3.36
C SER A 68 1.10 1.98 -4.76
N ILE A 69 2.28 2.20 -5.33
CA ILE A 69 2.40 2.68 -6.73
C ILE A 69 1.63 1.77 -7.68
N LYS A 70 1.76 0.45 -7.52
CA LYS A 70 1.04 -0.54 -8.35
C LYS A 70 -0.48 -0.38 -8.26
N SER A 71 -1.03 -0.15 -7.06
CA SER A 71 -2.46 0.09 -6.86
C SER A 71 -2.93 1.40 -7.50
N ARG A 72 -2.14 2.46 -7.38
CA ARG A 72 -2.42 3.76 -8.03
C ARG A 72 -2.40 3.62 -9.55
N SER A 73 -1.34 3.03 -10.12
CA SER A 73 -1.25 2.79 -11.56
C SER A 73 -2.40 1.92 -12.09
N LYS A 74 -2.87 0.93 -11.32
CA LYS A 74 -4.04 0.12 -11.69
C LYS A 74 -5.30 0.97 -11.79
N LEU A 75 -5.56 1.86 -10.82
CA LEU A 75 -6.68 2.81 -10.89
C LEU A 75 -6.57 3.67 -12.14
N PHE A 76 -5.43 4.33 -12.37
CA PHE A 76 -5.23 5.20 -13.52
C PHE A 76 -5.40 4.50 -14.86
N ARG A 77 -4.95 3.25 -14.97
CA ARG A 77 -5.18 2.44 -16.19
C ARG A 77 -6.67 2.23 -16.45
N VAL A 78 -7.45 1.94 -15.41
CA VAL A 78 -8.90 1.78 -15.53
C VAL A 78 -9.57 3.11 -15.92
N LEU A 79 -9.14 4.22 -15.32
CA LEU A 79 -9.65 5.55 -15.66
C LEU A 79 -9.31 5.93 -17.11
N LYS A 80 -8.07 5.73 -17.54
CA LYS A 80 -7.62 5.98 -18.91
C LYS A 80 -8.46 5.20 -19.92
N GLU A 81 -8.72 3.92 -19.65
CA GLU A 81 -9.53 3.08 -20.52
C GLU A 81 -11.00 3.51 -20.53
N LEU A 82 -11.54 3.93 -19.37
CA LEU A 82 -12.89 4.48 -19.26
C LEU A 82 -13.05 5.72 -20.15
N PHE A 83 -12.12 6.66 -20.08
CA PHE A 83 -12.15 7.86 -20.92
C PHE A 83 -11.93 7.55 -22.40
N ARG A 84 -11.00 6.64 -22.71
CA ARG A 84 -10.69 6.26 -24.10
C ARG A 84 -11.89 5.68 -24.84
N ARG A 85 -12.68 4.82 -24.18
CA ARG A 85 -13.87 4.17 -24.80
C ARG A 85 -15.09 5.09 -24.90
N ARG A 86 -15.15 6.16 -24.11
CA ARG A 86 -16.37 6.97 -23.89
C ARG A 86 -16.17 8.43 -24.24
N LYS A 87 -15.35 8.71 -25.26
CA LYS A 87 -15.09 10.08 -25.74
C LYS A 87 -16.36 10.82 -26.19
N HIS A 88 -17.38 10.08 -26.62
CA HIS A 88 -18.67 10.61 -27.08
C HIS A 88 -19.68 10.86 -25.93
N TRP A 89 -19.35 10.46 -24.70
CA TRP A 89 -20.26 10.68 -23.57
C TRP A 89 -20.22 12.13 -23.11
N THR A 90 -21.38 12.68 -22.76
CA THR A 90 -21.45 13.96 -22.05
C THR A 90 -20.80 13.86 -20.66
N ILE A 91 -20.31 14.97 -20.13
CA ILE A 91 -19.67 15.04 -18.81
C ILE A 91 -20.54 14.44 -17.69
N PRO A 92 -21.87 14.68 -17.59
CA PRO A 92 -22.69 14.09 -16.54
C PRO A 92 -22.64 12.55 -16.51
N TRP A 93 -22.68 11.90 -17.68
CA TRP A 93 -22.60 10.44 -17.78
C TRP A 93 -21.23 9.89 -17.37
N ILE A 94 -20.15 10.63 -17.70
CA ILE A 94 -18.80 10.29 -17.27
C ILE A 94 -18.69 10.36 -15.74
N VAL A 95 -19.18 11.45 -15.13
CA VAL A 95 -19.18 11.65 -13.68
C VAL A 95 -19.99 10.55 -12.99
N TRP A 96 -21.18 10.24 -13.50
CA TRP A 96 -22.04 9.18 -12.96
C TRP A 96 -21.32 7.83 -12.93
N LYS A 97 -20.55 7.51 -13.98
CA LYS A 97 -19.80 6.25 -14.03
C LYS A 97 -18.52 6.25 -13.19
N LEU A 98 -17.88 7.41 -13.07
CA LEU A 98 -16.63 7.58 -12.34
C LEU A 98 -16.82 7.53 -10.83
N ASN A 99 -17.90 8.14 -10.33
CA ASN A 99 -18.15 8.31 -8.90
C ASN A 99 -18.16 6.99 -8.11
N PRO A 100 -18.89 5.92 -8.51
CA PRO A 100 -18.88 4.65 -7.79
C PRO A 100 -17.48 4.02 -7.73
N LEU A 101 -16.70 4.13 -8.81
CA LEU A 101 -15.35 3.57 -8.88
C LEU A 101 -14.41 4.29 -7.92
N LEU A 102 -14.42 5.63 -7.92
CA LEU A 102 -13.61 6.42 -7.00
C LEU A 102 -14.03 6.22 -5.55
N ARG A 103 -15.34 6.17 -5.27
CA ARG A 103 -15.85 5.90 -3.92
C ARG A 103 -15.39 4.55 -3.40
N GLY A 104 -15.53 3.49 -4.18
CA GLY A 104 -15.05 2.15 -3.79
C GLY A 104 -13.53 2.12 -3.55
N TRP A 105 -12.76 2.79 -4.41
CA TRP A 105 -11.31 2.87 -4.25
C TRP A 105 -10.90 3.65 -2.98
N LEU A 106 -11.54 4.80 -2.74
CA LEU A 106 -11.32 5.60 -1.53
C LEU A 106 -11.73 4.82 -0.28
N ASN A 107 -12.87 4.14 -0.28
CA ASN A 107 -13.32 3.32 0.86
C ASN A 107 -12.33 2.20 1.19
N TYR A 108 -11.72 1.56 0.18
CA TYR A 108 -10.75 0.50 0.41
C TYR A 108 -9.41 1.03 0.94
N PHE A 109 -8.91 2.14 0.38
CA PHE A 109 -7.59 2.67 0.76
C PHE A 109 -7.61 3.71 1.88
N SER A 110 -8.80 4.12 2.34
CA SER A 110 -8.97 5.03 3.47
C SER A 110 -8.99 4.23 4.78
N ILE A 111 -7.94 4.42 5.56
CA ILE A 111 -7.84 3.96 6.95
C ILE A 111 -7.88 5.22 7.82
N SER A 112 -8.92 5.33 8.64
CA SER A 112 -9.14 6.49 9.52
C SER A 112 -7.90 6.77 10.37
N LYS A 113 -7.50 8.05 10.45
CA LYS A 113 -6.34 8.57 11.21
C LYS A 113 -4.95 8.03 10.81
N VAL A 114 -4.88 7.15 9.81
CA VAL A 114 -3.65 6.44 9.44
C VAL A 114 -3.27 6.72 7.99
N SER A 115 -4.22 6.60 7.07
CA SER A 115 -3.96 6.89 5.66
C SER A 115 -4.17 8.39 5.40
N HIS A 116 -3.13 9.05 4.89
CA HIS A 116 -3.26 10.40 4.37
C HIS A 116 -3.65 10.34 2.89
N ILE A 117 -4.89 9.92 2.62
CA ILE A 117 -5.35 9.63 1.25
C ILE A 117 -5.34 10.88 0.36
N TRP A 118 -5.69 12.04 0.92
CA TRP A 118 -5.69 13.32 0.21
C TRP A 118 -4.28 13.76 -0.20
N ASP A 119 -3.28 13.54 0.65
CA ASP A 119 -1.87 13.77 0.30
C ASP A 119 -1.39 12.78 -0.77
N THR A 120 -1.94 11.56 -0.76
CA THR A 120 -1.58 10.53 -1.73
C THR A 120 -2.09 10.87 -3.13
N ILE A 121 -3.27 11.49 -3.25
CA ILE A 121 -3.85 11.94 -4.53
C ILE A 121 -3.01 13.09 -5.13
N ARG A 122 -2.48 14.00 -4.30
CA ARG A 122 -1.69 15.16 -4.75
C ARG A 122 -0.32 14.81 -5.36
N VAL A 123 0.26 13.66 -5.00
CA VAL A 123 1.63 13.26 -5.43
C VAL A 123 1.62 12.46 -6.74
N ILE A 124 0.46 12.27 -7.37
CA ILE A 124 0.36 11.53 -8.62
C ILE A 124 0.51 12.52 -9.79
N LYS A 125 1.76 12.69 -10.26
CA LYS A 125 2.07 13.32 -11.55
C LYS A 125 1.93 12.29 -12.67
#